data_AF-A0A3R8YSD7-F1
#
_entry.id   AF-A0A3R8YSD7-F1
#
_cell.length_a   1.000
_cell.length_b   1.000
_cell.length_c   1.000
_cell.angle_alpha   90.00
_cell.angle_beta   90.00
_cell.angle_gamma   90.00
#
_symmetry.space_group_name_H-M   'P 1'
#
loop_
_entity.id
_entity.type
_entity.pdbx_description
1 polymer ?
#
loop_
_entity_poly.entity_id
_entity_poly.type
_entity_poly.pdbx_seq_one_letter_code
_entity_poly.pdbx_strand_id
1 'polypeptide(L)'
;MNKALFTGFTLLVWLSTAPVRAEADPQERAEHMPTAPYLLAGAPTFDMTIGQFREKYNAINPKLQIAEYRATDSRGDKSNLTRAASKINENLYSSTALEQGTGKIKTLQITWLPVPGPEEKAARDKALAYMIALTRFFEPTLTQEQSQKRLDDLLSKGKGSRYYAQAEGALRYVVADNGEKGLTFAIEPVKLALNGS
;
A
#
# COMPACT_ATOMS: atom_id res chain seq x y z
N MET A 1 -46.91 68.89 21.47
CA MET A 1 -46.26 69.32 20.20
C MET A 1 -44.75 69.14 20.39
N ASN A 2 -44.20 67.95 20.11
CA ASN A 2 -43.53 67.55 18.86
C ASN A 2 -42.21 68.35 18.64
N LYS A 3 -41.00 67.80 18.57
CA LYS A 3 -40.52 66.43 18.28
C LYS A 3 -39.16 66.15 18.96
N ALA A 4 -38.93 64.88 19.26
CA ALA A 4 -37.67 64.30 19.70
C ALA A 4 -36.62 64.25 18.58
N LEU A 5 -35.34 64.40 18.95
CA LEU A 5 -34.19 64.07 18.12
C LEU A 5 -33.36 63.02 18.87
N PHE A 6 -33.45 61.77 18.40
CA PHE A 6 -32.62 60.65 18.81
C PHE A 6 -31.28 60.74 18.07
N THR A 7 -30.18 60.89 18.81
CA THR A 7 -28.83 60.82 18.25
C THR A 7 -28.38 59.36 18.21
N GLY A 8 -28.15 58.86 16.99
CA GLY A 8 -27.84 57.47 16.70
C GLY A 8 -26.41 57.06 17.07
N PHE A 9 -26.31 55.84 17.59
CA PHE A 9 -25.09 55.07 17.87
C PHE A 9 -24.45 54.61 16.55
N THR A 10 -23.17 54.88 16.31
CA THR A 10 -22.42 54.30 15.18
C THR A 10 -21.41 53.30 15.72
N LEU A 11 -21.72 52.01 15.60
CA LEU A 11 -20.82 50.89 15.88
C LEU A 11 -20.17 50.47 14.56
N LEU A 12 -18.85 50.65 14.44
CA LEU A 12 -18.08 50.23 13.28
C LEU A 12 -17.66 48.76 13.47
N VAL A 13 -18.36 47.84 12.81
CA VAL A 13 -17.98 46.41 12.78
C VAL A 13 -17.08 46.17 11.57
N TRP A 14 -15.83 45.80 11.82
CA TRP A 14 -14.92 45.31 10.78
C TRP A 14 -15.23 43.83 10.50
N LEU A 15 -15.77 43.52 9.31
CA LEU A 15 -15.83 42.15 8.81
C LEU A 15 -14.48 41.80 8.17
N SER A 16 -13.66 41.01 8.86
CA SER A 16 -12.50 40.34 8.27
C SER A 16 -12.97 39.11 7.49
N THR A 17 -12.94 39.19 6.16
CA THR A 17 -13.17 38.06 5.26
C THR A 17 -11.92 37.17 5.23
N ALA A 18 -11.98 36.01 5.88
CA ALA A 18 -10.99 34.96 5.67
C ALA A 18 -11.14 34.41 4.24
N PRO A 19 -10.06 34.12 3.50
CA PRO A 19 -10.18 33.43 2.23
C PRO A 19 -10.64 31.99 2.50
N VAL A 20 -11.82 31.63 1.98
CA VAL A 20 -12.22 30.23 1.84
C VAL A 20 -11.18 29.57 0.94
N ARG A 21 -10.36 28.70 1.53
CA ARG A 21 -9.49 27.81 0.75
C ARG A 21 -10.43 26.86 0.03
N ALA A 22 -10.56 27.01 -1.28
CA ALA A 22 -11.27 26.05 -2.11
C ALA A 22 -10.61 24.68 -1.90
N GLU A 23 -11.29 23.77 -1.21
CA GLU A 23 -10.96 22.35 -1.28
C GLU A 23 -11.22 21.94 -2.73
N ALA A 24 -10.16 21.58 -3.44
CA ALA A 24 -10.27 21.06 -4.80
C ALA A 24 -11.22 19.85 -4.80
N ASP A 25 -12.08 19.79 -5.80
CA ASP A 25 -13.12 18.77 -5.95
C ASP A 25 -12.50 17.35 -5.85
N PRO A 26 -13.04 16.44 -5.01
CA PRO A 26 -12.61 15.05 -4.95
C PRO A 26 -12.50 14.36 -6.33
N GLN A 27 -13.25 14.83 -7.33
CA GLN A 27 -13.18 14.33 -8.71
C GLN A 27 -11.85 14.68 -9.40
N GLU A 28 -11.29 15.88 -9.21
CA GLU A 28 -10.00 16.26 -9.84
C GLU A 28 -8.83 15.41 -9.32
N ARG A 29 -8.91 14.92 -8.07
CA ARG A 29 -7.90 14.02 -7.50
C ARG A 29 -7.97 12.60 -8.08
N ALA A 30 -9.07 12.24 -8.75
CA ALA A 30 -9.26 10.94 -9.39
C ALA A 30 -8.71 10.89 -10.82
N GLU A 31 -8.55 12.03 -11.50
CA GLU A 31 -8.35 12.06 -12.97
C GLU A 31 -6.91 11.83 -13.45
N HIS A 32 -5.91 11.84 -12.57
CA HIS A 32 -4.52 11.52 -12.92
C HIS A 32 -3.89 10.54 -11.93
N MET A 33 -4.41 9.31 -11.90
CA MET A 33 -3.78 8.23 -11.13
C MET A 33 -2.77 7.48 -11.99
N PRO A 34 -1.48 7.42 -11.59
CA PRO A 34 -0.54 6.55 -12.26
C PRO A 34 -1.01 5.11 -12.11
N THR A 35 -1.12 4.40 -13.24
CA THR A 35 -1.35 2.96 -13.28
C THR A 35 -0.32 2.24 -12.41
N ALA A 36 -0.76 1.24 -11.64
CA ALA A 36 0.16 0.46 -10.80
C ALA A 36 1.28 -0.15 -11.67
N PRO A 37 2.56 -0.02 -11.30
CA PRO A 37 3.65 -0.34 -12.22
C PRO A 37 3.69 -1.80 -12.72
N TYR A 38 3.25 -2.77 -11.91
CA TYR A 38 3.16 -4.18 -12.32
C TYR A 38 2.10 -4.46 -13.40
N LEU A 39 1.19 -3.51 -13.65
CA LEU A 39 0.18 -3.58 -14.72
C LEU A 39 0.71 -3.05 -16.06
N LEU A 40 1.89 -2.42 -16.08
CA LEU A 40 2.46 -1.87 -17.32
C LEU A 40 2.91 -2.99 -18.25
N ALA A 41 2.76 -2.77 -19.56
CA ALA A 41 3.27 -3.68 -20.58
C ALA A 41 4.79 -3.86 -20.42
N GLY A 42 5.25 -5.11 -20.43
CA GLY A 42 6.67 -5.42 -20.20
C GLY A 42 7.14 -5.25 -18.76
N ALA A 43 6.23 -5.07 -17.79
CA ALA A 43 6.58 -5.07 -16.37
C ALA A 43 7.31 -6.39 -16.02
N PRO A 44 8.45 -6.29 -15.30
CA PRO A 44 9.28 -7.45 -15.00
C PRO A 44 8.56 -8.45 -14.10
N THR A 45 9.13 -9.64 -14.01
CA THR A 45 8.74 -10.68 -13.06
C THR A 45 9.93 -11.04 -12.17
N PHE A 46 9.66 -11.51 -10.96
CA PHE A 46 10.65 -12.27 -10.23
C PHE A 46 10.91 -13.58 -10.98
N ASP A 47 12.16 -14.05 -10.94
CA ASP A 47 12.51 -15.34 -11.52
C ASP A 47 12.13 -16.51 -10.59
N MET A 48 10.85 -16.52 -10.16
CA MET A 48 10.24 -17.57 -9.38
C MET A 48 8.73 -17.59 -9.59
N THR A 49 8.15 -18.78 -9.53
CA THR A 49 6.69 -18.97 -9.49
C THR A 49 6.15 -18.76 -8.09
N ILE A 50 4.83 -18.57 -7.98
CA ILE A 50 4.17 -18.43 -6.66
C ILE A 50 4.35 -19.65 -5.75
N GLY A 51 4.38 -20.85 -6.32
CA GLY A 51 4.62 -22.09 -5.58
C GLY A 51 6.04 -22.14 -5.01
N GLN A 52 7.04 -21.81 -5.83
CA GLN A 52 8.45 -21.73 -5.41
C GLN A 52 8.67 -20.67 -4.33
N PHE A 53 8.03 -19.50 -4.47
CA PHE A 53 8.04 -18.47 -3.43
C PHE A 53 7.53 -19.04 -2.11
N ARG A 54 6.33 -19.63 -2.11
CA ARG A 54 5.69 -20.12 -0.90
C ARG A 54 6.54 -21.18 -0.19
N GLU A 55 7.07 -22.14 -0.93
CA GLU A 55 7.92 -23.20 -0.39
C GLU A 55 9.14 -22.62 0.31
N LYS A 56 9.91 -21.76 -0.39
CA LYS A 56 11.11 -21.12 0.16
C LYS A 56 10.78 -20.21 1.34
N TYR A 57 9.71 -19.42 1.24
CA TYR A 57 9.28 -18.51 2.30
C TYR A 57 8.88 -19.27 3.57
N ASN A 58 8.11 -20.36 3.44
CA ASN A 58 7.69 -21.16 4.58
C ASN A 58 8.86 -21.91 5.22
N ALA A 59 9.85 -22.34 4.43
CA ALA A 59 11.05 -22.99 4.94
C ALA A 59 11.87 -22.08 5.86
N ILE A 60 12.01 -20.80 5.52
CA ILE A 60 12.76 -19.83 6.34
C ILE A 60 11.91 -19.16 7.44
N ASN A 61 10.57 -19.23 7.34
CA ASN A 61 9.63 -18.61 8.29
C ASN A 61 8.65 -19.64 8.89
N PRO A 62 9.10 -20.61 9.70
CA PRO A 62 8.25 -21.70 10.21
C PRO A 62 7.08 -21.23 11.10
N LYS A 63 7.16 -20.02 11.67
CA LYS A 63 6.11 -19.43 12.53
C LYS A 63 5.16 -18.48 11.78
N LEU A 64 5.48 -18.11 10.54
CA LEU A 64 4.73 -17.14 9.74
C LEU A 64 4.36 -17.75 8.39
N GLN A 65 3.89 -19.01 8.39
CA GLN A 65 3.61 -19.73 7.14
C GLN A 65 2.48 -19.08 6.34
N ILE A 66 2.54 -19.24 5.02
CA ILE A 66 1.51 -18.87 4.06
C ILE A 66 0.92 -20.15 3.47
N ALA A 67 -0.40 -20.28 3.48
CA ALA A 67 -1.12 -21.41 2.88
C ALA A 67 -1.05 -21.37 1.35
N GLU A 68 -1.58 -22.39 0.67
CA GLU A 68 -1.61 -22.41 -0.80
C GLU A 68 -2.36 -21.21 -1.39
N TYR A 69 -1.82 -20.67 -2.48
CA TYR A 69 -2.47 -19.60 -3.23
C TYR A 69 -3.59 -20.18 -4.10
N ARG A 70 -4.74 -19.53 -4.07
CA ARG A 70 -5.89 -19.86 -4.91
C ARG A 70 -6.13 -18.74 -5.90
N ALA A 71 -6.41 -19.11 -7.15
CA ALA A 71 -6.79 -18.15 -8.17
C ALA A 71 -8.05 -17.38 -7.73
N THR A 72 -8.05 -16.07 -7.94
CA THR A 72 -9.21 -15.22 -7.68
C THR A 72 -9.92 -14.91 -8.98
N ASP A 73 -11.25 -14.77 -8.93
CA ASP A 73 -12.02 -14.45 -10.12
C ASP A 73 -11.50 -13.13 -10.74
N SER A 74 -11.17 -13.19 -12.03
CA SER A 74 -10.60 -12.08 -12.79
C SER A 74 -11.59 -11.58 -13.86
N ARG A 75 -12.89 -11.87 -13.70
CA ARG A 75 -13.95 -11.38 -14.59
C ARG A 75 -13.83 -9.86 -14.81
N GLY A 76 -13.50 -9.48 -16.04
CA GLY A 76 -13.36 -8.07 -16.46
C GLY A 76 -11.95 -7.49 -16.37
N ASP A 77 -10.95 -8.23 -15.88
CA ASP A 77 -9.57 -7.78 -15.84
C ASP A 77 -8.92 -7.87 -17.24
N LYS A 78 -8.60 -6.71 -17.83
CA LYS A 78 -7.94 -6.59 -19.15
C LYS A 78 -6.41 -6.67 -19.07
N SER A 79 -5.84 -6.87 -17.88
CA SER A 79 -4.38 -6.84 -17.68
C SER A 79 -3.64 -8.11 -18.14
N ASN A 80 -4.35 -9.16 -18.59
CA ASN A 80 -3.78 -10.46 -18.93
C ASN A 80 -2.90 -11.05 -17.81
N LEU A 81 -3.30 -10.80 -16.55
CA LEU A 81 -2.64 -11.33 -15.36
C LEU A 81 -3.52 -12.37 -14.70
N THR A 82 -2.90 -13.39 -14.13
CA THR A 82 -3.58 -14.30 -13.20
C THR A 82 -3.45 -13.74 -11.80
N ARG A 83 -4.57 -13.52 -11.10
CA ARG A 83 -4.58 -13.10 -9.70
C ARG A 83 -4.75 -14.30 -8.79
N ALA A 84 -4.01 -14.32 -7.70
CA ALA A 84 -4.16 -15.34 -6.68
C ALA A 84 -3.99 -14.76 -5.28
N ALA A 85 -4.60 -15.41 -4.29
CA ALA A 85 -4.50 -15.02 -2.90
C ALA A 85 -4.42 -16.23 -1.97
N SER A 86 -3.79 -16.03 -0.82
CA SER A 86 -3.71 -16.97 0.28
C SER A 86 -4.18 -16.28 1.55
N LYS A 87 -5.15 -16.89 2.23
CA LYS A 87 -5.68 -16.40 3.50
C LYS A 87 -4.74 -16.83 4.62
N ILE A 88 -4.18 -15.85 5.36
CA ILE A 88 -3.37 -16.12 6.55
C ILE A 88 -4.29 -16.26 7.77
N ASN A 89 -5.26 -15.36 7.90
CA ASN A 89 -6.38 -15.45 8.85
C ASN A 89 -7.54 -14.54 8.36
N GLU A 90 -8.51 -14.22 9.22
CA GLU A 90 -9.68 -13.38 8.87
C GLU A 90 -9.35 -11.92 8.52
N ASN A 91 -8.17 -11.42 8.91
CA ASN A 91 -7.82 -10.02 8.77
C ASN A 91 -6.44 -9.78 8.14
N LEU A 92 -5.81 -10.82 7.62
CA LEU A 92 -4.49 -10.79 7.01
C LEU A 92 -4.45 -11.75 5.82
N TYR A 93 -4.02 -11.23 4.68
CA TYR A 93 -3.99 -11.96 3.42
C TYR A 93 -2.68 -11.70 2.70
N SER A 94 -2.22 -12.71 1.95
CA SER A 94 -1.18 -12.53 0.94
C SER A 94 -1.82 -12.61 -0.43
N SER A 95 -1.53 -11.66 -1.32
CA SER A 95 -2.06 -11.64 -2.69
C SER A 95 -0.95 -11.43 -3.70
N THR A 96 -1.22 -11.80 -4.94
CA THR A 96 -0.24 -11.70 -6.02
C THR A 96 -0.92 -11.50 -7.38
N ALA A 97 -0.22 -10.81 -8.27
CA ALA A 97 -0.49 -10.85 -9.70
C ALA A 97 0.64 -11.61 -10.39
N LEU A 98 0.26 -12.55 -11.26
CA LEU A 98 1.14 -13.47 -11.93
C LEU A 98 1.09 -13.22 -13.44
N GLU A 99 2.25 -13.33 -14.07
CA GLU A 99 2.34 -13.38 -15.51
C GLU A 99 1.65 -14.63 -16.06
N GLN A 100 0.74 -14.42 -17.01
CA GLN A 100 -0.03 -15.49 -17.62
C GLN A 100 0.89 -16.49 -18.34
N GLY A 101 0.58 -17.78 -18.22
CA GLY A 101 1.34 -18.87 -18.83
C GLY A 101 2.60 -19.28 -18.05
N THR A 102 3.29 -18.36 -17.38
CA THR A 102 4.51 -18.68 -16.62
C THR A 102 4.26 -18.86 -15.12
N GLY A 103 3.23 -18.20 -14.58
CA GLY A 103 2.98 -18.17 -13.13
C GLY A 103 4.06 -17.42 -12.34
N LYS A 104 4.95 -16.69 -13.03
CA LYS A 104 5.98 -15.86 -12.42
C LYS A 104 5.36 -14.61 -11.80
N ILE A 105 5.95 -14.19 -10.69
CA ILE A 105 5.37 -13.17 -9.82
C ILE A 105 5.68 -11.77 -10.37
N LYS A 106 4.66 -10.95 -10.61
CA LYS A 106 4.82 -9.51 -10.91
C LYS A 106 4.72 -8.62 -9.67
N THR A 107 3.97 -9.04 -8.66
CA THR A 107 3.85 -8.36 -7.37
C THR A 107 3.45 -9.37 -6.29
N LEU A 108 3.94 -9.17 -5.08
CA LEU A 108 3.49 -9.87 -3.88
C LEU A 108 3.08 -8.85 -2.84
N GLN A 109 1.89 -9.03 -2.27
CA GLN A 109 1.29 -8.09 -1.34
C GLN A 109 0.91 -8.80 -0.04
N ILE A 110 1.14 -8.14 1.08
CA ILE A 110 0.53 -8.47 2.37
C ILE A 110 -0.47 -7.36 2.70
N THR A 111 -1.72 -7.74 2.91
CA THR A 111 -2.81 -6.80 3.25
C THR A 111 -3.40 -7.16 4.59
N TRP A 112 -3.39 -6.20 5.51
CA TRP A 112 -4.04 -6.26 6.81
C TRP A 112 -5.30 -5.40 6.84
N LEU A 113 -6.39 -5.98 7.34
CA LEU A 113 -7.65 -5.31 7.57
C LEU A 113 -7.79 -5.03 9.09
N PRO A 114 -7.92 -3.77 9.52
CA PRO A 114 -8.05 -3.43 10.92
C PRO A 114 -9.27 -4.12 11.54
N VAL A 115 -9.08 -4.66 12.73
CA VAL A 115 -10.15 -5.21 13.54
C VAL A 115 -10.30 -4.34 14.79
N PRO A 116 -11.49 -3.83 15.08
CA PRO A 116 -11.69 -3.02 16.28
C PRO A 116 -11.63 -3.89 17.54
N GLY A 117 -11.06 -3.35 18.61
CA GLY A 117 -11.09 -3.96 19.94
C GLY A 117 -9.72 -4.32 20.51
N PRO A 118 -9.67 -5.07 21.62
CA PRO A 118 -8.45 -5.29 22.39
C PRO A 118 -7.36 -6.05 21.62
N GLU A 119 -7.73 -6.79 20.57
CA GLU A 119 -6.80 -7.57 19.76
C GLU A 119 -6.15 -6.77 18.61
N GLU A 120 -6.58 -5.53 18.36
CA GLU A 120 -6.13 -4.72 17.21
C GLU A 120 -4.60 -4.62 17.15
N LYS A 121 -3.97 -4.30 18.28
CA LYS A 121 -2.51 -4.16 18.36
C LYS A 121 -1.81 -5.47 18.00
N ALA A 122 -2.24 -6.59 18.56
CA ALA A 122 -1.64 -7.89 18.30
C ALA A 122 -1.83 -8.33 16.84
N ALA A 123 -3.00 -8.05 16.26
CA ALA A 123 -3.29 -8.32 14.85
C ALA A 123 -2.39 -7.47 13.93
N ARG A 124 -2.22 -6.18 14.24
CA ARG A 124 -1.31 -5.28 13.52
C ARG A 124 0.14 -5.73 13.64
N ASP A 125 0.60 -6.09 14.84
CA ASP A 125 1.97 -6.59 15.07
C ASP A 125 2.23 -7.85 14.24
N LYS A 126 1.25 -8.76 14.15
CA LYS A 126 1.34 -9.95 13.29
C LYS A 126 1.45 -9.56 11.81
N ALA A 127 0.65 -8.61 11.33
CA ALA A 127 0.74 -8.13 9.96
C ALA A 127 2.12 -7.55 9.63
N LEU A 128 2.66 -6.71 10.52
CA LEU A 128 4.01 -6.15 10.37
C LEU A 128 5.06 -7.26 10.33
N ALA A 129 4.94 -8.30 11.16
CA ALA A 129 5.85 -9.44 11.13
C ALA A 129 5.87 -10.15 9.76
N TYR A 130 4.73 -10.32 9.10
CA TYR A 130 4.67 -10.86 7.73
C TYR A 130 5.32 -9.92 6.70
N MET A 131 5.10 -8.61 6.80
CA MET A 131 5.70 -7.61 5.89
C MET A 131 7.23 -7.56 6.03
N ILE A 132 7.74 -7.67 7.26
CA ILE A 132 9.17 -7.73 7.56
C ILE A 132 9.77 -9.04 7.04
N ALA A 133 9.10 -10.17 7.27
CA ALA A 133 9.53 -11.46 6.74
C ALA A 133 9.56 -11.47 5.21
N LEU A 134 8.60 -10.81 4.56
CA LEU A 134 8.58 -10.64 3.11
C LEU A 134 9.76 -9.78 2.63
N THR A 135 10.07 -8.68 3.33
CA THR A 135 11.25 -7.85 3.04
C THR A 135 12.54 -8.69 3.11
N ARG A 136 12.74 -9.45 4.18
CA ARG A 136 13.92 -10.33 4.35
C ARG A 136 14.00 -11.45 3.33
N PHE A 137 12.86 -11.94 2.83
CA PHE A 137 12.84 -12.94 1.77
C PHE A 137 13.47 -12.39 0.48
N PHE A 138 13.15 -11.15 0.11
CA PHE A 138 13.66 -10.50 -1.10
C PHE A 138 15.01 -9.80 -0.90
N GLU A 139 15.35 -9.44 0.34
CA GLU A 139 16.65 -8.87 0.72
C GLU A 139 17.26 -9.66 1.88
N PRO A 140 17.80 -10.86 1.61
CA PRO A 140 18.28 -11.78 2.65
C PRO A 140 19.51 -11.27 3.42
N THR A 141 20.14 -10.19 2.96
CA THR A 141 21.26 -9.53 3.64
C THR A 141 20.81 -8.62 4.79
N LEU A 142 19.53 -8.25 4.86
CA LEU A 142 19.01 -7.42 5.94
C LEU A 142 18.77 -8.24 7.21
N THR A 143 19.14 -7.67 8.35
CA THR A 143 18.70 -8.17 9.66
C THR A 143 17.21 -7.89 9.88
N GLN A 144 16.63 -8.52 10.90
CA GLN A 144 15.23 -8.27 11.29
C GLN A 144 15.00 -6.80 11.64
N GLU A 145 15.92 -6.18 12.36
CA GLU A 145 15.87 -4.78 12.77
C GLU A 145 15.98 -3.84 11.57
N GLN A 146 16.85 -4.16 10.61
CA GLN A 146 16.99 -3.38 9.38
C GLN A 146 15.74 -3.45 8.51
N SER A 147 15.13 -4.63 8.39
CA SER A 147 13.87 -4.80 7.66
C SER A 147 12.69 -4.12 8.35
N GLN A 148 12.61 -4.17 9.69
CA GLN A 148 11.64 -3.39 10.47
C GLN A 148 11.82 -1.90 10.21
N LYS A 149 13.04 -1.39 10.33
CA LYS A 149 13.33 0.03 10.06
C LYS A 149 12.94 0.44 8.64
N ARG A 150 13.21 -0.40 7.64
CA ARG A 150 12.81 -0.14 6.25
C ARG A 150 11.29 -0.05 6.13
N LEU A 151 10.55 -0.97 6.73
CA LEU A 151 9.09 -0.93 6.73
C LEU A 151 8.58 0.35 7.41
N ASP A 152 9.11 0.71 8.57
CA ASP A 152 8.73 1.92 9.31
C ASP A 152 8.99 3.20 8.49
N ASP A 153 10.15 3.28 7.83
CA ASP A 153 10.51 4.41 6.97
C ASP A 153 9.54 4.52 5.76
N LEU A 154 9.17 3.40 5.14
CA LEU A 154 8.21 3.35 4.04
C LEU A 154 6.81 3.80 4.50
N LEU A 155 6.32 3.28 5.63
CA LEU A 155 5.02 3.64 6.20
C LEU A 155 4.96 5.12 6.57
N SER A 156 6.04 5.64 7.17
CA SER A 156 6.17 7.05 7.54
C SER A 156 6.13 7.96 6.30
N LYS A 157 6.89 7.64 5.26
CA LYS A 157 6.90 8.39 3.99
C LYS A 157 5.58 8.30 3.24
N GLY A 158 4.87 7.17 3.37
CA GLY A 158 3.57 6.96 2.71
C GLY A 158 2.38 7.58 3.43
N LYS A 159 2.56 8.09 4.64
CA LYS A 159 1.46 8.64 5.46
C LYS A 159 0.71 9.75 4.71
N GLY A 160 -0.62 9.64 4.69
CA GLY A 160 -1.51 10.62 4.03
C GLY A 160 -1.55 10.52 2.50
N SER A 161 -0.76 9.62 1.90
CA SER A 161 -0.84 9.31 0.47
C SER A 161 -1.79 8.14 0.24
N ARG A 162 -2.47 8.10 -0.92
CA ARG A 162 -3.30 6.95 -1.31
C ARG A 162 -2.45 5.67 -1.44
N TYR A 163 -1.25 5.82 -1.98
CA TYR A 163 -0.17 4.85 -1.87
C TYR A 163 1.16 5.60 -2.03
N TYR A 164 2.25 4.98 -1.60
CA TYR A 164 3.61 5.45 -1.76
C TYR A 164 4.46 4.33 -2.34
N ALA A 165 5.37 4.67 -3.27
CA ALA A 165 6.25 3.70 -3.90
C ALA A 165 7.70 4.21 -3.85
N GLN A 166 8.64 3.31 -3.54
CA GLN A 166 10.07 3.60 -3.50
C GLN A 166 10.84 2.45 -4.13
N ALA A 167 11.71 2.76 -5.10
CA ALA A 167 12.64 1.79 -5.65
C ALA A 167 13.89 1.68 -4.76
N GLU A 168 14.36 0.45 -4.56
CA GLU A 168 15.56 0.08 -3.80
C GLU A 168 16.28 -1.03 -4.57
N GLY A 169 17.35 -0.68 -5.27
CA GLY A 169 18.03 -1.60 -6.17
C GLY A 169 17.07 -2.22 -7.19
N ALA A 170 16.97 -3.55 -7.21
CA ALA A 170 16.12 -4.31 -8.13
C ALA A 170 14.66 -4.48 -7.63
N LEU A 171 14.29 -3.84 -6.52
CA LEU A 171 12.96 -3.94 -5.93
C LEU A 171 12.26 -2.59 -5.94
N ARG A 172 10.94 -2.63 -5.98
CA ARG A 172 10.07 -1.51 -5.65
C ARG A 172 9.16 -1.92 -4.51
N TYR A 173 9.23 -1.14 -3.45
CA TYR A 173 8.31 -1.21 -2.33
C TYR A 173 7.11 -0.33 -2.61
N VAL A 174 5.91 -0.83 -2.32
CA VAL A 174 4.66 -0.07 -2.40
C VAL A 174 3.91 -0.22 -1.09
N VAL A 175 3.49 0.90 -0.50
CA VAL A 175 2.67 0.91 0.73
C VAL A 175 1.42 1.74 0.53
N ALA A 176 0.31 1.26 1.08
CA ALA A 176 -0.94 2.00 1.15
C ALA A 176 -1.52 1.82 2.55
N ASP A 177 -1.40 2.86 3.39
CA ASP A 177 -1.99 2.91 4.73
C ASP A 177 -3.26 3.75 4.68
N ASN A 178 -4.41 3.08 4.61
CA ASN A 178 -5.72 3.73 4.50
C ASN A 178 -6.44 3.82 5.86
N GLY A 179 -5.70 3.77 6.97
CA GLY A 179 -6.27 3.78 8.32
C GLY A 179 -7.24 2.61 8.50
N GLU A 180 -8.50 2.90 8.81
CA GLU A 180 -9.56 1.91 9.04
C GLU A 180 -9.84 0.99 7.84
N LYS A 181 -9.48 1.41 6.61
CA LYS A 181 -9.63 0.57 5.41
C LYS A 181 -8.48 -0.42 5.22
N GLY A 182 -7.43 -0.28 6.03
CA GLY A 182 -6.33 -1.21 6.15
C GLY A 182 -5.03 -0.83 5.46
N LEU A 183 -4.05 -1.69 5.70
CA LEU A 183 -2.66 -1.51 5.33
C LEU A 183 -2.26 -2.55 4.30
N THR A 184 -1.75 -2.10 3.16
CA THR A 184 -1.13 -2.98 2.16
C THR A 184 0.34 -2.64 2.02
N PHE A 185 1.19 -3.66 2.01
CA PHE A 185 2.60 -3.60 1.69
C PHE A 185 2.88 -4.56 0.55
N ALA A 186 3.56 -4.10 -0.50
CA ALA A 186 3.89 -4.91 -1.66
C ALA A 186 5.35 -4.75 -2.07
N ILE A 187 5.89 -5.83 -2.65
CA ILE A 187 7.22 -5.83 -3.27
C ILE A 187 7.06 -6.26 -4.73
N GLU A 188 7.66 -5.48 -5.61
CA GLU A 188 7.64 -5.66 -7.05
C GLU A 188 9.08 -5.70 -7.59
N PRO A 189 9.35 -6.48 -8.65
CA PRO A 189 10.63 -6.41 -9.33
C PRO A 189 10.73 -5.10 -10.12
N VAL A 190 11.95 -4.56 -10.21
CA VAL A 190 12.31 -3.42 -11.05
C VAL A 190 13.31 -3.89 -12.09
N LYS A 191 13.07 -3.50 -13.35
CA LYS A 191 14.05 -3.68 -14.40
C LYS A 191 15.17 -2.69 -14.13
N LEU A 192 16.34 -3.19 -13.75
CA LEU A 192 17.53 -2.34 -13.67
C LEU A 192 17.88 -1.90 -15.09
N ALA A 193 17.81 -0.59 -15.34
CA ALA A 193 18.48 -0.03 -16.50
C ALA A 193 19.98 -0.10 -16.22
N LEU A 194 20.72 -0.84 -17.04
CA LEU A 194 22.17 -0.67 -17.11
C LEU A 194 22.39 0.71 -17.70
N ASN A 195 22.55 1.73 -16.86
CA ASN A 195 23.13 2.98 -17.30
C ASN A 195 24.57 2.64 -17.67
N GLY A 196 24.83 2.58 -18.99
CA GLY A 196 26.16 2.38 -19.53
C GLY A 196 27.11 3.40 -18.90
N SER A 197 28.28 2.90 -18.54
CA SER A 197 29.45 3.66 -18.09
C SER A 197 29.78 4.79 -19.04
#